data_AF-A0A8H7TKB9-F1
#
_entry.id   AF-A0A8H7TKB9-F1
#
_cell.length_a   1.000
_cell.length_b   1.000
_cell.length_c   1.000
_cell.angle_alpha   90.00
_cell.angle_beta   90.00
_cell.angle_gamma   90.00
#
_symmetry.space_group_name_H-M   'P 1'
#
loop_
_entity.id
_entity.type
_entity.pdbx_description
1 polymer ?
#
loop_
_entity_poly.entity_id
_entity_poly.type
_entity_poly.pdbx_seq_one_letter_code
_entity_poly.pdbx_strand_id
1 'polypeptide(L)'
;MNESTQGNNAGDLIDPKREVSIDDLVAEYLALARDFAEKIKLKQELFGLKISCQRLLTASSKMLDSILLEKKDLEAHWLKMRCQGTPVPTPEKCARQDCLNSQRSFFEDKSAELATDMDGLKAVKGTYDQQIADIKSRLREIRKIIEQAHPEVTAFNVQDTGGI
;
A
#
# COMPACT_ATOMS: atom_id res chain seq x y z
N MET A 1 -41.12 -32.04 -25.33
CA MET A 1 -40.19 -32.23 -26.46
C MET A 1 -39.79 -30.86 -26.95
N ASN A 2 -38.48 -30.71 -27.18
CA ASN A 2 -37.72 -29.62 -27.81
C ASN A 2 -37.30 -28.43 -26.95
N GLU A 3 -36.11 -28.64 -26.36
CA GLU A 3 -35.06 -27.64 -26.13
C GLU A 3 -34.69 -26.90 -27.42
N SER A 4 -34.33 -25.62 -27.30
CA SER A 4 -33.32 -24.96 -28.15
C SER A 4 -32.80 -23.73 -27.43
N THR A 5 -31.76 -23.95 -26.64
CA THR A 5 -30.81 -22.97 -26.13
C THR A 5 -30.09 -22.36 -27.34
N GLN A 6 -30.33 -21.08 -27.65
CA GLN A 6 -29.51 -20.35 -28.60
C GLN A 6 -28.48 -19.52 -27.82
N GLY A 7 -27.21 -19.86 -28.04
CA GLY A 7 -26.06 -19.40 -27.30
C GLY A 7 -25.84 -17.89 -27.40
N ASN A 8 -25.47 -17.31 -26.26
CA ASN A 8 -24.82 -16.02 -26.17
C ASN A 8 -23.42 -16.15 -26.79
N ASN A 9 -23.33 -15.95 -28.10
CA ASN A 9 -22.05 -15.81 -28.78
C ASN A 9 -21.44 -14.47 -28.38
N ALA A 10 -20.30 -14.58 -27.72
CA ALA A 10 -19.29 -13.55 -27.58
C ALA A 10 -19.03 -12.87 -28.93
N GLY A 11 -19.18 -11.55 -28.96
CA GLY A 11 -18.88 -10.76 -30.14
C GLY A 11 -19.79 -9.55 -30.28
N ASP A 12 -19.90 -8.73 -29.23
CA ASP A 12 -20.31 -7.33 -29.46
C ASP A 12 -19.13 -6.63 -30.15
N LEU A 13 -19.11 -6.85 -31.47
CA LEU A 13 -18.38 -6.09 -32.46
C LEU A 13 -18.78 -4.64 -32.25
N ILE A 14 -17.83 -3.83 -31.76
CA ILE A 14 -18.00 -2.38 -31.70
C ILE A 14 -18.32 -1.91 -33.11
N ASP A 15 -19.55 -1.41 -33.30
CA ASP A 15 -20.04 -0.90 -34.58
C ASP A 15 -19.13 0.25 -35.05
N PRO A 16 -18.44 0.13 -36.19
CA PRO A 16 -17.51 1.13 -36.70
C PRO A 16 -18.20 2.41 -37.19
N LYS A 17 -19.53 2.51 -37.08
CA LYS A 17 -20.33 3.68 -37.44
C LYS A 17 -20.94 4.44 -36.26
N ARG A 18 -20.56 4.14 -35.01
CA ARG A 18 -20.91 5.05 -33.92
C ARG A 18 -20.07 6.32 -34.13
N GLU A 19 -20.70 7.38 -34.65
CA GLU A 19 -20.15 8.74 -34.60
C GLU A 19 -19.84 9.01 -33.12
N VAL A 20 -18.58 8.82 -32.74
CA VAL A 20 -18.15 9.11 -31.39
C VAL A 20 -18.11 10.63 -31.30
N SER A 21 -19.09 11.21 -30.61
CA SER A 21 -19.14 12.66 -30.43
C SER A 21 -17.87 13.12 -29.72
N ILE A 22 -17.25 14.19 -30.22
CA ILE A 22 -16.09 14.82 -29.58
C ILE A 22 -16.42 15.18 -28.13
N ASP A 23 -17.66 15.63 -27.87
CA ASP A 23 -18.11 15.99 -26.53
C ASP A 23 -18.11 14.78 -25.58
N ASP A 24 -18.45 13.59 -26.08
CA ASP A 24 -18.42 12.35 -25.31
C ASP A 24 -16.96 11.92 -25.01
N LEU A 25 -16.05 12.05 -25.98
CA LEU A 25 -14.61 11.78 -25.78
C LEU A 25 -13.97 12.76 -24.79
N VAL A 26 -14.34 14.05 -24.87
CA VAL A 26 -13.86 15.07 -23.94
C VAL A 26 -14.40 14.81 -22.54
N ALA A 27 -15.67 14.42 -22.40
CA ALA A 27 -16.26 14.04 -21.12
C ALA A 27 -15.55 12.81 -20.51
N GLU A 28 -15.27 11.79 -21.32
CA GLU A 28 -14.53 10.60 -20.89
C GLU A 28 -13.09 10.96 -20.48
N TYR A 29 -12.40 11.79 -21.26
CA TYR A 29 -11.06 12.27 -20.94
C TYR A 29 -11.01 13.01 -19.61
N LEU A 30 -11.94 13.94 -19.38
CA LEU A 30 -12.02 14.70 -18.13
C LEU A 30 -12.32 13.81 -16.93
N ALA A 31 -13.19 12.80 -17.09
CA ALA A 31 -13.47 11.83 -16.03
C ALA A 31 -12.22 11.00 -15.69
N LEU A 32 -11.52 10.48 -16.71
CA LEU A 32 -10.27 9.74 -16.53
C LEU A 32 -9.15 10.58 -15.93
N ALA A 33 -9.04 11.85 -16.30
CA ALA A 33 -8.05 12.76 -15.74
C ALA A 33 -8.29 13.04 -14.25
N ARG A 34 -9.57 13.18 -13.83
CA ARG A 34 -9.93 13.31 -12.40
C ARG A 34 -9.60 12.05 -11.63
N ASP A 35 -10.00 10.88 -12.14
CA ASP A 35 -9.69 9.58 -11.51
C ASP A 35 -8.16 9.39 -11.42
N PHE A 36 -7.41 9.69 -12.48
CA PHE A 36 -5.96 9.66 -12.47
C PHE A 36 -5.35 10.52 -11.35
N ALA A 37 -5.81 11.77 -11.20
CA ALA A 37 -5.33 12.67 -10.17
C ALA A 37 -5.64 12.15 -8.75
N GLU A 38 -6.83 11.59 -8.54
CA GLU A 38 -7.23 10.98 -7.27
C GLU A 38 -6.35 9.77 -6.93
N LYS A 39 -6.10 8.87 -7.90
CA LYS A 39 -5.22 7.71 -7.69
C LYS A 39 -3.78 8.09 -7.40
N ILE A 40 -3.27 9.15 -8.03
CA ILE A 40 -1.93 9.69 -7.73
C ILE A 40 -1.87 10.21 -6.28
N LYS A 41 -2.90 10.95 -5.83
CA LYS A 41 -2.99 11.44 -4.45
C LYS A 41 -3.01 10.28 -3.45
N LEU A 42 -3.89 9.29 -3.65
CA LEU A 42 -3.97 8.11 -2.79
C LEU A 42 -2.65 7.34 -2.73
N LYS A 43 -1.93 7.23 -3.86
CA LYS A 43 -0.60 6.61 -3.90
C LYS A 43 0.44 7.39 -3.10
N GLN A 44 0.39 8.72 -3.11
CA GLN A 44 1.28 9.58 -2.30
C GLN A 44 0.98 9.44 -0.80
N GLU A 45 -0.30 9.45 -0.41
CA GLU A 45 -0.72 9.22 0.97
C GLU A 45 -0.27 7.85 1.48
N LEU A 46 -0.43 6.80 0.66
CA LEU A 46 0.03 5.46 0.97
C LEU A 46 1.54 5.37 1.13
N PHE A 47 2.31 6.13 0.34
CA PHE A 47 3.76 6.23 0.52
C PHE A 47 4.13 6.88 1.87
N GLY A 48 3.42 7.94 2.26
CA GLY A 48 3.57 8.57 3.57
C GLY A 48 3.27 7.61 4.72
N LEU A 49 2.16 6.88 4.63
CA LEU A 49 1.76 5.88 5.62
C LEU A 49 2.81 4.76 5.75
N LYS A 50 3.34 4.27 4.62
CA LYS A 50 4.42 3.26 4.61
C LYS A 50 5.66 3.73 5.38
N ILE A 51 6.07 4.99 5.20
CA ILE A 51 7.21 5.56 5.93
C ILE A 51 6.93 5.59 7.43
N SER A 52 5.72 6.01 7.82
CA SER A 52 5.30 6.05 9.23
C SER A 52 5.30 4.66 9.87
N CYS A 53 4.70 3.66 9.22
CA CYS A 53 4.70 2.27 9.69
C CYS A 53 6.13 1.71 9.82
N GLN A 54 7.02 1.99 8.87
CA GLN A 54 8.42 1.57 8.95
C GLN A 54 9.15 2.19 10.15
N ARG A 55 8.89 3.46 10.45
CA ARG A 55 9.46 4.14 11.63
C ARG A 55 8.96 3.52 12.93
N LEU A 56 7.66 3.25 13.02
CA LEU A 56 7.05 2.60 14.19
C LEU A 56 7.57 1.19 14.40
N LEU A 57 7.71 0.40 13.34
CA LEU A 57 8.28 -0.95 13.41
C LEU A 57 9.74 -0.91 13.91
N THR A 58 10.53 0.02 13.38
CA THR A 58 11.92 0.22 13.82
C THR A 58 12.01 0.63 15.29
N ALA A 59 11.14 1.53 15.75
CA ALA A 59 11.10 1.95 17.14
C ALA A 59 10.69 0.80 18.08
N SER A 60 9.67 0.03 17.68
CA SER A 60 9.17 -1.14 18.43
C SER A 60 10.24 -2.22 18.56
N SER A 61 10.97 -2.51 17.47
CA SER A 61 12.10 -3.45 17.49
C SER A 61 13.18 -3.02 18.48
N LYS A 62 13.55 -1.73 18.51
CA LYS A 62 14.54 -1.22 19.46
C LYS A 62 14.08 -1.33 20.92
N MET A 63 12.79 -1.11 21.19
CA MET A 63 12.22 -1.29 22.53
C MET A 63 12.27 -2.77 22.94
N LEU A 64 11.94 -3.68 22.03
CA LEU A 64 12.04 -5.11 22.26
C LEU A 64 13.48 -5.54 22.58
N ASP A 65 14.46 -5.06 21.81
CA ASP A 65 15.89 -5.33 22.06
C ASP A 65 16.31 -4.84 23.45
N SER A 66 15.86 -3.66 23.87
CA SER A 66 16.12 -3.11 25.21
C SER A 66 15.52 -3.98 26.32
N ILE A 67 14.27 -4.42 26.16
CA ILE A 67 13.59 -5.30 27.14
C ILE A 67 14.31 -6.64 27.25
N LEU A 68 14.74 -7.21 26.12
CA LEU A 68 15.48 -8.47 26.10
C LEU A 68 16.85 -8.33 26.78
N LEU A 69 17.52 -7.19 26.59
CA LEU A 69 18.78 -6.89 27.28
C LEU A 69 18.56 -6.76 28.79
N GLU A 70 17.56 -5.99 29.22
CA GLU A 70 17.22 -5.84 30.65
C GLU A 70 16.87 -7.18 31.30
N LYS A 71 16.12 -8.03 30.60
CA LYS A 71 15.80 -9.38 31.05
C LYS A 71 17.07 -10.22 31.24
N LYS A 72 17.99 -10.19 30.28
CA LYS A 72 19.25 -10.92 30.35
C LYS A 72 20.13 -10.44 31.52
N ASP A 73 20.21 -9.12 31.73
CA ASP A 73 20.96 -8.54 32.84
C ASP A 73 20.36 -8.90 34.20
N LEU A 74 19.02 -8.91 34.29
CA LEU A 74 18.29 -9.33 35.47
C LEU A 74 18.53 -10.81 35.81
N GLU A 75 18.46 -11.68 34.80
CA GLU A 75 18.77 -13.11 34.93
C GLU A 75 20.22 -13.35 35.37
N ALA A 76 21.18 -12.62 34.80
CA ALA A 76 22.60 -12.69 35.17
C ALA A 76 22.85 -12.21 36.60
N HIS A 77 22.20 -11.12 37.01
CA HIS A 77 22.27 -10.60 38.37
C HIS A 77 21.74 -11.62 39.39
N TRP A 78 20.63 -12.30 39.07
CA TRP A 78 20.08 -13.36 39.93
C TRP A 78 20.97 -14.58 40.02
N LEU A 79 21.59 -15.00 38.91
CA LEU A 79 22.55 -16.08 38.92
C LEU A 79 23.73 -15.77 39.84
N LYS A 80 24.25 -14.54 39.78
CA LYS A 80 25.34 -14.07 40.65
C LYS A 80 24.95 -14.10 42.13
N MET A 81 23.78 -13.58 42.48
CA MET A 81 23.24 -13.61 43.85
C MET A 81 23.10 -15.04 44.38
N ARG A 82 22.59 -15.96 43.54
CA ARG A 82 22.46 -17.38 43.87
C ARG A 82 23.82 -18.03 44.15
N CYS A 83 24.82 -17.79 43.30
CA CYS A 83 26.18 -18.32 43.48
C CYS A 83 26.86 -17.79 44.76
N GLN A 84 26.45 -16.62 45.24
CA GLN A 84 26.99 -16.00 46.47
C GLN A 84 26.30 -16.49 47.75
N GLY A 85 25.36 -17.45 47.67
CA GLY A 85 24.65 -17.97 48.84
C GLY A 85 23.67 -16.98 49.47
N THR A 86 23.40 -15.85 48.80
CA THR A 86 22.37 -14.91 49.27
C THR A 86 20.99 -15.54 49.08
N PRO A 87 20.10 -15.48 50.10
CA PRO A 87 18.73 -15.90 49.91
C PRO A 87 18.13 -15.07 48.77
N VAL A 88 17.49 -15.73 47.83
CA VAL A 88 16.68 -15.06 46.80
C VAL A 88 15.23 -15.00 47.32
N PRO A 89 14.73 -13.83 47.73
CA PRO A 89 13.27 -13.67 47.81
C PRO A 89 12.80 -12.29 47.28
N THR A 90 11.61 -12.23 46.67
CA THR A 90 10.52 -11.26 46.94
C THR A 90 9.42 -11.34 45.84
N PRO A 91 8.14 -11.05 46.18
CA PRO A 91 7.06 -10.82 45.20
C PRO A 91 7.40 -9.74 44.15
N GLU A 92 8.17 -8.72 44.53
CA GLU A 92 8.63 -7.65 43.63
C GLU A 92 9.53 -8.16 42.49
N LYS A 93 10.29 -9.24 42.70
CA LYS A 93 11.12 -9.86 41.65
C LYS A 93 10.28 -10.61 40.62
N CYS A 94 9.23 -11.31 41.07
CA CYS A 94 8.24 -11.90 40.16
C CYS A 94 7.54 -10.80 39.38
N ALA A 95 7.10 -9.73 40.05
CA ALA A 95 6.46 -8.59 39.41
C ALA A 95 7.34 -7.90 38.35
N ARG A 96 8.65 -7.75 38.58
CA ARG A 96 9.56 -7.17 37.59
C ARG A 96 9.74 -8.10 36.38
N GLN A 97 9.87 -9.40 36.59
CA GLN A 97 9.95 -10.38 35.51
C GLN A 97 8.66 -10.43 34.69
N ASP A 98 7.51 -10.42 35.37
CA ASP A 98 6.18 -10.44 34.77
C ASP A 98 5.94 -9.16 33.97
N CYS A 99 6.40 -8.01 34.47
CA CYS A 99 6.37 -6.74 33.75
C CYS A 99 7.19 -6.81 32.45
N LEU A 100 8.46 -7.25 32.52
CA LEU A 100 9.31 -7.40 31.33
C LEU A 100 8.73 -8.40 30.32
N ASN A 101 8.18 -9.52 30.80
CA ASN A 101 7.53 -10.51 29.93
C ASN A 101 6.26 -9.93 29.28
N SER A 102 5.46 -9.16 30.01
CA SER A 102 4.24 -8.51 29.48
C SER A 102 4.57 -7.45 28.44
N GLN A 103 5.59 -6.63 28.71
CA GLN A 103 6.08 -5.64 27.75
C GLN A 103 6.65 -6.31 26.49
N ARG A 104 7.41 -7.41 26.66
CA ARG A 104 7.91 -8.19 25.53
C ARG A 104 6.76 -8.69 24.64
N SER A 105 5.76 -9.35 25.25
CA SER A 105 4.58 -9.84 24.51
C SER A 105 3.86 -8.70 23.78
N PHE A 106 3.67 -7.56 24.45
CA PHE A 106 3.02 -6.39 23.85
C PHE A 106 3.76 -5.89 22.60
N PHE A 107 5.10 -5.78 22.65
CA PHE A 107 5.88 -5.34 21.50
C PHE A 107 6.00 -6.40 20.41
N GLU A 108 6.00 -7.69 20.76
CA GLU A 108 5.94 -8.79 19.79
C GLU A 108 4.60 -8.75 19.03
N ASP A 109 3.48 -8.65 19.74
CA ASP A 109 2.14 -8.57 19.15
C ASP A 109 1.98 -7.34 18.26
N LYS A 110 2.41 -6.17 18.74
CA LYS A 110 2.34 -4.93 17.95
C LYS A 110 3.24 -4.93 16.73
N SER A 111 4.41 -5.57 16.82
CA SER A 111 5.30 -5.71 15.66
C SER A 111 4.70 -6.65 14.61
N ALA A 112 4.01 -7.72 15.01
CA ALA A 112 3.32 -8.63 14.10
C ALA A 112 2.12 -7.96 13.41
N GLU A 113 1.33 -7.16 14.15
CA GLU A 113 0.23 -6.36 13.61
C GLU A 113 0.75 -5.35 12.56
N LEU A 114 1.80 -4.59 12.90
CA LEU A 114 2.42 -3.62 11.97
C LEU A 114 3.02 -4.29 10.73
N ALA A 115 3.59 -5.50 10.86
CA ALA A 115 4.10 -6.25 9.71
C ALA A 115 2.97 -6.65 8.75
N THR A 116 1.83 -7.08 9.31
CA THR A 116 0.62 -7.42 8.55
C THR A 116 0.07 -6.18 7.82
N ASP A 117 -0.03 -5.05 8.52
CA ASP A 117 -0.46 -3.78 7.92
C ASP A 117 0.46 -3.36 6.77
N MET A 118 1.77 -3.51 6.95
CA MET A 118 2.76 -3.20 5.91
C MET A 118 2.60 -4.05 4.65
N ASP A 119 2.23 -5.32 4.79
CA ASP A 119 1.95 -6.20 3.65
C ASP A 119 0.63 -5.82 2.98
N GLY A 120 -0.40 -5.46 3.75
CA GLY A 120 -1.65 -4.88 3.22
C GLY A 120 -1.41 -3.60 2.41
N LEU A 121 -0.58 -2.69 2.92
CA LEU A 121 -0.21 -1.45 2.21
C LEU A 121 0.53 -1.73 0.89
N LYS A 122 1.38 -2.76 0.83
CA LYS A 122 2.04 -3.17 -0.43
C LYS A 122 1.02 -3.65 -1.46
N ALA A 123 0.03 -4.44 -1.06
CA ALA A 123 -1.02 -4.93 -1.95
C ALA A 123 -1.89 -3.79 -2.50
N VAL A 124 -2.30 -2.85 -1.64
CA VAL A 124 -3.06 -1.65 -2.04
C VAL A 124 -2.24 -0.79 -3.02
N LYS A 125 -0.94 -0.59 -2.75
CA LYS A 125 -0.04 0.11 -3.69
C LYS A 125 -0.03 -0.55 -5.07
N GLY A 126 0.09 -1.88 -5.13
CA GLY A 126 0.09 -2.63 -6.39
C GLY A 126 -1.21 -2.44 -7.18
N THR A 127 -2.33 -2.37 -6.48
CA THR A 127 -3.64 -2.09 -7.09
C THR A 127 -3.70 -0.70 -7.70
N TYR A 128 -3.24 0.33 -6.98
CA TYR A 128 -3.18 1.69 -7.53
C TYR A 128 -2.19 1.83 -8.68
N ASP A 129 -1.05 1.13 -8.62
CA ASP A 129 -0.08 1.11 -9.72
C ASP A 129 -0.70 0.54 -11.01
N GLN A 130 -1.50 -0.54 -10.89
CA GLN A 130 -2.23 -1.11 -12.02
C GLN A 130 -3.31 -0.16 -12.54
N GLN A 131 -4.16 0.40 -11.67
CA GLN A 131 -5.22 1.33 -12.06
C GLN A 131 -4.67 2.57 -12.78
N ILE A 132 -3.56 3.12 -12.28
CA ILE A 132 -2.85 4.24 -12.92
C ILE A 132 -2.35 3.85 -14.32
N ALA A 133 -1.85 2.63 -14.50
CA ALA A 133 -1.38 2.14 -15.80
C ALA A 133 -2.54 1.98 -16.80
N ASP A 134 -3.69 1.44 -16.35
CA ASP A 134 -4.88 1.27 -17.17
C ASP A 134 -5.45 2.62 -17.61
N ILE A 135 -5.56 3.59 -16.67
CA ILE A 135 -6.00 4.96 -16.98
C ILE A 135 -5.06 5.63 -17.98
N LYS A 136 -3.73 5.49 -17.82
CA LYS A 136 -2.75 5.98 -18.80
C LYS A 136 -2.90 5.34 -20.18
N SER A 137 -3.30 4.07 -20.24
CA SER A 137 -3.56 3.39 -21.51
C SER A 137 -4.79 3.99 -22.20
N ARG A 138 -5.90 4.14 -21.47
CA ARG A 138 -7.14 4.73 -22.00
C ARG A 138 -6.98 6.18 -22.43
N LEU A 139 -6.26 6.99 -21.64
CA LEU A 139 -5.96 8.39 -22.01
C LEU A 139 -5.13 8.47 -23.31
N ARG A 140 -4.21 7.53 -23.55
CA ARG A 140 -3.45 7.46 -24.81
C ARG A 140 -4.34 7.05 -25.99
N GLU A 141 -5.27 6.14 -25.77
CA GLU A 141 -6.21 5.67 -26.80
C GLU A 141 -7.19 6.78 -27.20
N ILE A 142 -7.80 7.47 -26.23
CA ILE A 142 -8.66 8.64 -26.48
C ILE A 142 -7.89 9.71 -27.26
N ARG A 143 -6.66 10.02 -26.85
CA ARG A 143 -5.80 10.96 -27.56
C ARG A 143 -5.57 10.53 -29.02
N LYS A 144 -5.29 9.25 -29.27
CA LYS A 144 -5.10 8.72 -30.62
C LYS A 144 -6.36 8.82 -31.47
N ILE A 145 -7.54 8.57 -30.89
CA ILE A 145 -8.83 8.72 -31.58
C ILE A 145 -9.05 10.18 -31.97
N ILE A 146 -8.79 11.12 -31.06
CA ILE A 146 -8.88 12.56 -31.34
C ILE A 146 -7.87 12.97 -32.44
N GLU A 147 -6.62 12.50 -32.38
CA GLU A 147 -5.59 12.74 -33.40
C GLU A 147 -5.98 12.21 -34.79
N GLN A 148 -6.66 11.06 -34.84
CA GLN A 148 -7.08 10.45 -36.09
C GLN A 148 -8.36 11.07 -36.67
N ALA A 149 -9.29 11.48 -35.80
CA ALA A 149 -10.57 12.07 -36.20
C ALA A 149 -10.46 13.58 -36.49
N HIS A 150 -9.55 14.28 -35.80
CA HIS A 150 -9.41 15.73 -35.84
C HIS A 150 -7.92 16.15 -35.87
N PRO A 151 -7.21 15.89 -36.99
CA PRO A 151 -5.77 16.19 -37.11
C PRO A 151 -5.44 17.67 -36.90
N GLU A 152 -6.37 18.58 -37.22
CA GLU A 152 -6.28 20.03 -36.96
C GLU A 152 -6.29 20.41 -35.47
N VAL A 153 -6.84 19.59 -34.58
CA VAL A 153 -6.91 19.85 -33.13
C VAL A 153 -5.57 19.55 -32.43
N THR A 154 -4.71 18.74 -33.06
CA THR A 154 -3.47 18.21 -32.45
C THR A 154 -2.20 19.00 -32.73
N ALA A 155 -2.31 20.16 -33.39
CA ALA A 155 -1.19 21.10 -33.51
C ALA A 155 -0.85 21.83 -32.19
N PHE A 156 -1.63 21.66 -31.12
CA PHE A 156 -1.42 22.34 -29.84
C PHE A 156 -0.92 21.38 -28.74
N ASN A 157 0.39 21.07 -28.79
CA ASN A 157 1.30 20.76 -27.67
C ASN A 157 2.37 19.72 -28.06
N VAL A 158 3.35 20.21 -28.82
CA VAL A 158 4.75 19.81 -28.63
C VAL A 158 5.56 21.10 -28.52
N GLN A 159 5.53 21.71 -27.33
CA GLN A 159 6.73 22.42 -26.87
C GLN A 159 7.37 21.51 -25.83
N ASP A 160 8.42 20.84 -26.28
CA ASP A 160 9.58 20.55 -25.45
C ASP A 160 9.86 21.74 -24.54
N THR A 161 9.59 21.60 -23.25
CA THR A 161 10.42 22.23 -22.23
C THR A 161 11.21 21.13 -21.56
N GLY A 162 12.14 20.56 -22.33
CA GLY A 162 13.39 20.05 -21.78
C GLY A 162 14.36 21.20 -21.57
N GLY A 163 15.01 21.24 -20.41
CA GLY A 163 16.02 22.23 -19.99
C GLY A 163 15.39 23.39 -19.22
N ILE A 164 15.70 23.68 -17.95
CA ILE A 164 16.94 23.53 -17.15
C ILE A 164 16.55 23.09 -15.73
#